data_AF-A0A0P1FPB8-F1
#
_entry.id   AF-A0A0P1FPB8-F1
#
_cell.length_a   1.000
_cell.length_b   1.000
_cell.length_c   1.000
_cell.angle_alpha   90.00
_cell.angle_beta   90.00
_cell.angle_gamma   90.00
#
_symmetry.space_group_name_H-M   'P 1'
#
loop_
_entity.id
_entity.type
_entity.pdbx_description
1 polymer ?
#
loop_
_entity_poly.entity_id
_entity_poly.type
_entity_poly.pdbx_seq_one_letter_code
_entity_poly.pdbx_strand_id
1 'polypeptide(L)'
;MSFFRTRHRPMLLCAAIAVTLLALAHSTMPSVYVWHIAAAFAVAMNLNYVIEAIARQRFVRTEIWFAVGVTALALIGLFTTPLLVIAALLLHAVWDVAKHLGIGVPFSSQFTLGCFAVCLAYSGALLFHWVGLT
;
A
#
# COMPACT_ATOMS: atom_id res chain seq x y z
N MET A 1 -16.93 -11.70 -11.81
CA MET A 1 -16.57 -12.45 -10.58
C MET A 1 -15.52 -11.67 -9.81
N SER A 2 -15.50 -11.70 -8.47
CA SER A 2 -14.42 -11.03 -7.70
C SER A 2 -13.10 -11.78 -7.87
N PHE A 3 -12.03 -11.09 -8.28
CA PHE A 3 -10.70 -11.68 -8.43
C PHE A 3 -10.14 -12.12 -7.08
N PHE A 4 -10.39 -11.34 -6.04
CA PHE A 4 -9.90 -11.60 -4.68
C PHE A 4 -10.64 -12.75 -4.00
N ARG A 5 -11.93 -12.96 -4.29
CA ARG A 5 -12.69 -14.09 -3.70
C ARG A 5 -12.17 -15.44 -4.16
N THR A 6 -11.70 -15.56 -5.40
CA THR A 6 -11.11 -16.80 -5.93
C THR A 6 -9.63 -16.96 -5.56
N ARG A 7 -8.92 -15.88 -5.23
CA ARG A 7 -7.47 -15.87 -4.94
C ARG A 7 -7.10 -15.44 -3.52
N HIS A 8 -8.03 -15.53 -2.56
CA HIS A 8 -7.80 -15.06 -1.19
C HIS A 8 -6.59 -15.69 -0.49
N ARG A 9 -6.41 -17.01 -0.60
CA ARG A 9 -5.27 -17.74 0.01
C ARG A 9 -3.90 -17.33 -0.56
N PRO A 10 -3.68 -17.31 -1.89
CA PRO A 10 -2.40 -16.86 -2.42
C PRO A 10 -2.15 -15.37 -2.13
N MET A 11 -3.18 -14.54 -2.00
CA MET A 11 -2.99 -13.12 -1.67
C MET A 11 -2.60 -12.90 -0.22
N LEU A 12 -3.15 -13.68 0.72
CA LEU A 12 -2.67 -13.72 2.10
C LEU A 12 -1.21 -14.16 2.18
N LEU A 13 -0.82 -15.17 1.39
CA LEU A 13 0.56 -15.63 1.32
C LEU A 13 1.48 -14.54 0.74
N CYS A 14 1.08 -13.90 -0.37
CA CYS A 14 1.81 -12.77 -0.94
C CYS A 14 1.94 -11.61 0.05
N ALA A 15 0.89 -11.30 0.81
CA ALA A 15 0.92 -10.25 1.83
C ALA A 15 1.88 -10.62 2.98
N ALA A 16 1.82 -11.86 3.48
CA ALA A 16 2.73 -12.33 4.52
C ALA A 16 4.19 -12.34 4.04
N ILE A 17 4.45 -12.79 2.81
CA ILE A 17 5.77 -12.73 2.17
C ILE A 17 6.20 -11.27 2.02
N ALA A 18 5.34 -10.38 1.53
CA ALA A 18 5.67 -8.98 1.35
C ALA A 18 6.06 -8.33 2.68
N VAL A 19 5.29 -8.52 3.74
CA VAL A 19 5.61 -8.01 5.10
C VAL A 19 6.94 -8.57 5.60
N THR A 20 7.17 -9.88 5.43
CA THR A 20 8.41 -10.54 5.85
C THR A 20 9.61 -9.99 5.10
N LEU A 21 9.50 -9.85 3.77
CA LEU A 21 10.54 -9.27 2.93
C LEU A 21 10.79 -7.80 3.25
N LEU A 22 9.75 -7.05 3.62
CA LEU A 22 9.85 -5.65 4.00
C LEU A 22 10.68 -5.47 5.29
N ALA A 23 10.40 -6.31 6.30
CA ALA A 23 11.15 -6.35 7.55
C ALA A 23 12.61 -6.78 7.32
N LEU A 24 12.83 -7.83 6.52
CA LEU A 24 14.17 -8.29 6.14
C LEU A 24 14.95 -7.21 5.40
N ALA A 25 14.34 -6.55 4.41
CA ALA A 25 14.98 -5.49 3.64
C ALA A 25 15.41 -4.32 4.54
N HIS A 26 14.57 -3.92 5.51
CA HIS A 26 14.95 -2.89 6.48
C HIS A 26 16.13 -3.30 7.36
N SER A 27 16.24 -4.58 7.73
CA SER A 27 17.33 -5.05 8.58
C SER A 27 18.66 -5.30 7.87
N THR A 28 18.67 -5.38 6.53
CA THR A 28 19.84 -5.87 5.77
C THR A 28 20.31 -4.97 4.65
N MET A 29 19.46 -4.08 4.12
CA MET A 29 19.83 -3.24 2.98
C MET A 29 20.34 -1.86 3.40
N PRO A 30 21.26 -1.26 2.60
CA PRO A 30 21.63 0.14 2.75
C PRO A 30 20.39 1.05 2.73
N SER A 31 20.40 2.07 3.58
CA SER A 31 19.27 3.01 3.78
C SER A 31 18.77 3.67 2.48
N VAL A 32 19.62 3.77 1.46
CA VAL A 32 19.26 4.29 0.13
C VAL A 32 18.11 3.49 -0.50
N TYR A 33 18.06 2.17 -0.32
CA TYR A 33 17.05 1.32 -0.95
C TYR A 33 15.72 1.29 -0.20
N VAL A 34 15.68 1.70 1.07
CA VAL A 34 14.47 1.72 1.90
C VAL A 34 13.35 2.50 1.23
N TRP A 35 13.65 3.69 0.72
CA TRP A 35 12.68 4.56 0.06
C TRP A 35 12.19 4.01 -1.28
N HIS A 36 13.07 3.37 -2.04
CA HIS A 36 12.74 2.72 -3.31
C HIS A 36 11.75 1.57 -3.10
N ILE A 37 12.02 0.75 -2.08
CA ILE A 37 11.14 -0.36 -1.70
C ILE A 37 9.78 0.17 -1.22
N ALA A 38 9.77 1.23 -0.42
CA ALA A 38 8.54 1.86 0.05
C ALA A 38 7.69 2.42 -1.10
N ALA A 39 8.30 3.09 -2.07
CA ALA A 39 7.62 3.59 -3.25
C ALA A 39 7.07 2.45 -4.13
N ALA A 40 7.87 1.40 -4.35
CA ALA A 40 7.43 0.22 -5.11
C ALA A 40 6.27 -0.51 -4.42
N PHE A 41 6.31 -0.62 -3.09
CA PHE A 41 5.23 -1.19 -2.30
C PHE A 41 3.94 -0.38 -2.42
N ALA A 42 4.02 0.95 -2.32
CA ALA A 42 2.86 1.83 -2.53
C ALA A 42 2.22 1.66 -3.91
N VAL A 43 3.04 1.58 -4.97
CA VAL A 43 2.59 1.32 -6.35
C VAL A 43 1.84 -0.02 -6.42
N ALA A 44 2.46 -1.09 -5.92
CA ALA A 44 1.91 -2.44 -6.01
C ALA A 44 0.55 -2.56 -5.31
N MET A 45 0.39 -1.95 -4.13
CA MET A 45 -0.88 -1.98 -3.42
C MET A 45 -1.97 -1.20 -4.15
N ASN A 46 -1.66 -0.04 -4.71
CA ASN A 46 -2.64 0.77 -5.46
C ASN A 46 -3.16 0.04 -6.71
N LEU A 47 -2.30 -0.75 -7.38
CA LEU A 47 -2.69 -1.54 -8.55
C LEU A 47 -3.74 -2.60 -8.21
N ASN A 48 -3.69 -3.19 -7.02
CA ASN A 48 -4.70 -4.17 -6.59
C ASN A 48 -6.12 -3.60 -6.62
N TYR A 49 -6.28 -2.32 -6.28
CA TYR A 49 -7.59 -1.66 -6.23
C TYR A 49 -8.12 -1.37 -7.62
N VAL A 50 -7.24 -0.92 -8.51
CA VAL A 50 -7.58 -0.72 -9.93
C VAL A 50 -7.98 -2.05 -10.58
N ILE A 51 -7.21 -3.11 -10.35
CA ILE A 51 -7.50 -4.44 -10.92
C ILE A 51 -8.87 -4.94 -10.45
N GLU A 52 -9.17 -4.86 -9.15
CA GLU A 52 -10.47 -5.33 -8.65
C GLU A 52 -11.63 -4.44 -9.13
N ALA A 53 -11.42 -3.12 -9.22
CA ALA A 53 -12.42 -2.20 -9.75
C ALA A 53 -12.77 -2.51 -11.20
N ILE A 54 -11.75 -2.78 -12.04
CA ILE A 54 -11.92 -3.19 -13.44
C ILE A 54 -12.61 -4.56 -13.50
N ALA A 55 -12.16 -5.55 -12.71
CA ALA A 55 -12.76 -6.88 -12.70
C ALA A 55 -14.25 -6.87 -12.31
N ARG A 56 -14.66 -5.92 -11.47
CA ARG A 56 -16.06 -5.75 -11.04
C ARG A 56 -16.83 -4.69 -11.82
N GLN A 57 -16.18 -3.95 -12.72
CA GLN A 57 -16.76 -2.83 -13.47
C GLN A 57 -17.48 -1.82 -12.55
N ARG A 58 -16.91 -1.53 -11.37
CA ARG A 58 -17.47 -0.62 -10.37
C ARG A 58 -16.39 0.29 -9.80
N PHE A 59 -16.72 1.56 -9.63
CA PHE A 59 -15.82 2.59 -9.06
C PHE A 59 -14.48 2.76 -9.79
N VAL A 60 -14.34 2.24 -11.01
CA VAL A 60 -13.09 2.22 -11.80
C VAL A 60 -12.44 3.59 -11.85
N ARG A 61 -13.21 4.63 -12.20
CA ARG A 61 -12.70 6.00 -12.29
C ARG A 61 -12.15 6.49 -10.95
N THR A 62 -12.87 6.29 -9.85
CA THR A 62 -12.46 6.70 -8.50
C THR A 62 -11.17 6.00 -8.09
N GLU A 63 -11.08 4.69 -8.30
CA GLU A 63 -9.92 3.89 -7.93
C GLU A 63 -8.69 4.24 -8.77
N ILE A 64 -8.86 4.52 -10.06
CA ILE A 64 -7.77 5.00 -10.92
C ILE A 64 -7.26 6.36 -10.45
N TRP A 65 -8.14 7.33 -10.21
CA TRP A 65 -7.70 8.66 -9.77
C TRP A 65 -6.99 8.61 -8.43
N PHE A 66 -7.51 7.84 -7.49
CA PHE A 66 -6.86 7.63 -6.20
C PHE A 66 -5.49 6.95 -6.37
N ALA A 67 -5.44 5.84 -7.11
CA ALA A 67 -4.21 5.09 -7.35
C ALA A 67 -3.14 5.95 -8.03
N VAL A 68 -3.51 6.73 -9.05
CA VAL A 68 -2.61 7.65 -9.75
C VAL A 68 -2.11 8.73 -8.80
N GLY A 69 -2.99 9.37 -8.03
CA GLY A 69 -2.61 10.44 -7.11
C GLY A 69 -1.63 9.97 -6.04
N VAL A 70 -1.95 8.86 -5.36
CA VAL A 70 -1.09 8.30 -4.32
C VAL A 70 0.22 7.76 -4.89
N THR A 71 0.18 7.13 -6.06
CA THR A 71 1.40 6.64 -6.73
C THR A 71 2.30 7.81 -7.15
N ALA A 72 1.73 8.86 -7.74
CA ALA A 72 2.48 10.06 -8.09
C ALA A 72 3.11 10.69 -6.85
N LEU A 73 2.38 10.76 -5.73
CA LEU A 73 2.90 11.28 -4.47
C LEU A 73 4.11 10.48 -3.97
N ALA A 74 4.03 9.15 -4.01
CA ALA A 74 5.14 8.27 -3.62
C ALA A 74 6.36 8.43 -4.55
N LEU A 75 6.14 8.47 -5.87
CA LEU A 75 7.22 8.63 -6.84
C LEU A 75 7.88 10.00 -6.74
N ILE A 76 7.11 11.08 -6.59
CA ILE A 76 7.66 12.43 -6.36
C ILE A 76 8.46 12.42 -5.05
N GLY A 77 7.93 11.81 -3.99
CA GLY A 77 8.61 11.69 -2.71
C GLY A 77 9.97 10.99 -2.79
N LEU A 78 10.07 9.94 -3.59
CA LEU A 78 11.32 9.23 -3.81
C LEU A 78 12.46 10.14 -4.30
N PHE A 79 12.13 11.13 -5.13
CA PHE A 79 13.12 12.05 -5.72
C PHE A 79 13.25 13.39 -4.99
N THR A 80 12.37 13.70 -4.04
CA THR A 80 12.30 15.03 -3.40
C THR A 80 12.42 14.96 -1.90
N THR A 81 11.50 14.26 -1.23
CA THR A 81 11.49 14.11 0.22
C THR A 81 10.80 12.82 0.66
N PRO A 82 11.44 12.03 1.56
CA PRO A 82 10.87 10.81 2.12
C PRO A 82 9.47 10.99 2.75
N LEU A 83 9.16 12.18 3.25
CA LEU A 83 7.86 12.48 3.86
C LEU A 83 6.68 12.24 2.92
N LEU A 84 6.84 12.49 1.61
CA LEU A 84 5.77 12.26 0.64
C LEU A 84 5.53 10.76 0.40
N VAL A 85 6.56 9.92 0.52
CA VAL A 85 6.43 8.45 0.46
C VAL A 85 5.63 7.95 1.66
N ILE A 86 5.96 8.45 2.86
CA ILE A 86 5.24 8.15 4.10
C ILE A 86 3.78 8.62 3.99
N ALA A 87 3.56 9.85 3.51
CA ALA A 87 2.21 10.38 3.32
C ALA A 87 1.40 9.55 2.30
N ALA A 88 2.03 9.07 1.23
CA ALA A 88 1.35 8.20 0.26
C ALA A 88 0.89 6.88 0.89
N LEU A 89 1.72 6.24 1.71
CA LEU A 89 1.36 5.01 2.42
C LEU A 89 0.24 5.26 3.46
N LEU A 90 0.29 6.39 4.18
CA LEU A 90 -0.79 6.77 5.10
C LEU A 90 -2.11 7.06 4.38
N LEU A 91 -2.06 7.74 3.23
CA LEU A 91 -3.26 7.98 2.41
C LEU A 91 -3.85 6.66 1.92
N HIS A 92 -3.02 5.69 1.52
CA HIS A 92 -3.48 4.35 1.20
C HIS A 92 -4.17 3.69 2.41
N ALA A 93 -3.57 3.75 3.60
CA ALA A 93 -4.16 3.22 4.82
C ALA A 93 -5.53 3.87 5.13
N VAL A 94 -5.66 5.18 4.96
CA VAL A 94 -6.96 5.88 5.12
C VAL A 94 -7.98 5.38 4.10
N TRP A 95 -7.55 5.13 2.86
CA TRP A 95 -8.42 4.57 1.82
C TRP A 95 -8.87 3.14 2.14
N ASP A 96 -8.02 2.34 2.78
CA ASP A 96 -8.38 1.00 3.25
C ASP A 96 -9.49 1.05 4.29
N VAL A 97 -9.40 2.00 5.23
CA VAL A 97 -10.48 2.24 6.21
C VAL A 97 -11.74 2.71 5.50
N ALA A 98 -11.65 3.65 4.56
CA ALA A 98 -12.81 4.10 3.79
C ALA A 98 -13.51 2.92 3.07
N LYS A 99 -12.73 2.00 2.47
CA LYS A 99 -13.25 0.77 1.85
C LYS A 99 -13.88 -0.17 2.85
N HIS A 100 -13.28 -0.32 4.03
CA HIS A 100 -13.88 -1.11 5.11
C HIS A 100 -15.26 -0.56 5.51
N LEU A 101 -15.41 0.76 5.49
CA LEU A 101 -16.68 1.45 5.72
C LEU A 101 -17.64 1.45 4.52
N GLY A 102 -17.29 0.75 3.43
CA GLY A 102 -18.14 0.57 2.25
C GLY A 102 -17.95 1.62 1.14
N ILE A 103 -16.91 2.46 1.22
CA ILE A 103 -16.62 3.48 0.20
C ILE A 103 -15.68 2.91 -0.87
N GLY A 104 -16.08 2.99 -2.14
CA GLY A 104 -15.29 2.49 -3.27
C GLY A 104 -15.49 1.01 -3.56
N VAL A 105 -14.51 0.36 -4.22
CA VAL A 105 -14.66 -1.04 -4.61
C VAL A 105 -14.66 -1.98 -3.39
N PRO A 106 -15.63 -2.90 -3.27
CA PRO A 106 -15.79 -3.73 -2.07
C PRO A 106 -14.74 -4.85 -1.99
N PHE A 107 -13.94 -4.81 -0.92
CA PHE A 107 -13.00 -5.85 -0.51
C PHE A 107 -13.48 -6.58 0.75
N SER A 108 -12.82 -7.70 1.10
CA SER A 108 -13.08 -8.35 2.40
C SER A 108 -12.53 -7.48 3.53
N SER A 109 -13.23 -7.46 4.67
CA SER A 109 -12.81 -6.67 5.84
C SER A 109 -11.43 -7.08 6.36
N GLN A 110 -11.12 -8.38 6.32
CA GLN A 110 -9.81 -8.89 6.72
C GLN A 110 -8.69 -8.32 5.81
N PHE A 111 -8.96 -8.17 4.52
CA PHE A 111 -7.98 -7.65 3.58
C PHE A 111 -7.77 -6.15 3.78
N THR A 112 -8.84 -5.35 3.88
CA THR A 112 -8.70 -3.89 4.09
C THR A 112 -8.07 -3.55 5.44
N LEU A 113 -8.47 -4.23 6.53
CA LEU A 113 -7.88 -4.00 7.85
C LEU A 113 -6.43 -4.49 7.93
N GLY A 114 -6.10 -5.58 7.24
CA GLY A 114 -4.73 -6.08 7.14
C GLY A 114 -3.82 -5.10 6.39
N CYS A 115 -4.27 -4.61 5.23
CA CYS A 115 -3.55 -3.58 4.47
C CYS A 115 -3.38 -2.30 5.28
N PHE A 116 -4.42 -1.85 5.98
CA PHE A 116 -4.35 -0.70 6.88
C PHE A 116 -3.26 -0.89 7.95
N ALA A 117 -3.27 -2.03 8.66
CA ALA A 117 -2.32 -2.30 9.73
C ALA A 117 -0.87 -2.33 9.22
N VAL A 118 -0.63 -2.96 8.07
CA VAL A 118 0.70 -3.01 7.44
C VAL A 118 1.15 -1.62 7.00
N CYS A 119 0.28 -0.85 6.33
CA CYS A 119 0.60 0.49 5.89
C CYS A 119 0.91 1.42 7.08
N LEU A 120 0.13 1.33 8.15
CA LEU A 120 0.35 2.14 9.36
C LEU A 120 1.66 1.79 10.05
N ALA A 121 1.90 0.50 10.30
CA ALA A 121 3.13 0.03 10.94
C ALA A 121 4.37 0.38 10.10
N TYR A 122 4.29 0.18 8.78
CA TYR A 122 5.40 0.46 7.89
C TYR A 122 5.68 1.95 7.75
N SER A 123 4.64 2.78 7.61
CA SER A 123 4.78 4.24 7.60
C SER A 123 5.38 4.75 8.91
N GLY A 124 4.99 4.18 10.05
CA GLY A 124 5.57 4.49 11.35
C GLY A 124 7.06 4.13 11.42
N ALA A 125 7.45 2.93 10.96
CA ALA A 125 8.85 2.52 10.89
C ALA A 125 9.68 3.45 10.00
N LEU A 126 9.15 3.80 8.82
CA LEU A 126 9.80 4.75 7.90
C LEU A 126 9.93 6.15 8.52
N LEU A 127 8.93 6.58 9.30
CA LEU A 127 8.99 7.86 10.00
C LEU A 127 10.11 7.85 11.05
N PHE A 128 10.20 6.80 11.87
CA PHE A 128 11.28 6.63 12.85
C PHE A 128 12.66 6.62 12.18
N HIS A 129 12.78 5.90 11.06
CA HIS A 129 13.99 5.88 10.25
C HIS A 129 14.35 7.28 9.71
N TRP A 130 13.37 8.02 9.20
CA TRP A 130 13.58 9.36 8.67
C TRP A 130 14.05 10.36 9.73
N VAL A 131 13.52 10.29 10.95
CA VAL A 131 13.93 11.18 12.06
C VAL A 131 15.22 10.71 12.75
N GLY A 132 15.86 9.63 12.28
CA GLY A 132 17.13 9.14 12.82
C GLY A 132 17.01 8.38 14.14
N LEU A 133 15.83 7.84 14.45
CA LEU A 133 15.59 7.06 15.67
C LEU A 133 15.82 5.54 15.49
N THR A 134 16.17 5.10 14.28
CA THR A 134 16.51 3.71 13.91
C THR A 134 17.52 3.70 12.76
#